data_AF-A0AAJ2EUJ4-F1
#
_entry.id   AF-A0AAJ2EUJ4-F1
#
_cell.length_a   1.000
_cell.length_b   1.000
_cell.length_c   1.000
_cell.angle_alpha   90.00
_cell.angle_beta   90.00
_cell.angle_gamma   90.00
#
_symmetry.space_group_name_H-M   'P 1'
#
loop_
_entity.id
_entity.type
_entity.pdbx_description
1 polymer ?
#
loop_
_entity_poly.entity_id
_entity_poly.type
_entity_poly.pdbx_seq_one_letter_code
_entity_poly.pdbx_strand_id
1 'polypeptide(L)' 'MTIKPRLVIFCTRLGAKEANLKNIKLENPHIQFHVTAHPASAWWNRPSKKSGGVTSRQSFIELLKGNTNNKNESLLG' A
#
# COMPACT_ATOMS: atom_id res chain seq x y z
N MET A 1 -18.89 -16.34 2.32
CA MET A 1 -18.87 -15.39 1.19
C MET A 1 -17.41 -15.03 0.91
N THR A 2 -16.87 -15.39 -0.25
CA THR A 2 -15.46 -15.13 -0.58
C THR A 2 -15.36 -13.80 -1.33
N ILE A 3 -14.64 -12.84 -0.75
CA ILE A 3 -14.41 -11.53 -1.39
C ILE A 3 -13.37 -11.74 -2.50
N LYS A 4 -13.62 -11.21 -3.70
CA LYS A 4 -12.68 -11.20 -4.82
C LYS A 4 -12.16 -9.77 -5.04
N PRO A 5 -11.16 -9.33 -4.26
CA PRO A 5 -10.67 -7.96 -4.36
C PRO A 5 -9.83 -7.76 -5.62
N ARG A 6 -9.83 -6.54 -6.15
CA ARG A 6 -8.88 -6.10 -7.20
C ARG A 6 -7.65 -5.39 -6.61
N LEU A 7 -7.75 -4.95 -5.36
CA LEU A 7 -6.73 -4.22 -4.62
C LEU A 7 -6.75 -4.66 -3.16
N VAL A 8 -5.57 -4.94 -2.61
CA VAL A 8 -5.34 -5.22 -1.20
C VAL A 8 -4.26 -4.27 -0.70
N ILE A 9 -4.56 -3.54 0.37
CA ILE A 9 -3.62 -2.62 1.01
C ILE A 9 -3.31 -3.15 2.40
N PHE A 10 -2.06 -3.52 2.64
CA PHE A 10 -1.56 -3.84 3.97
C PHE A 10 -1.17 -2.55 4.68
N CYS A 11 -1.95 -2.17 5.69
CA CYS A 11 -1.67 -1.00 6.53
C CYS A 11 -0.49 -1.19 7.49
N THR A 12 0.23 -2.32 7.44
CA THR A 12 1.45 -2.56 8.22
C THR A 12 2.42 -3.46 7.46
N ARG A 13 3.73 -3.25 7.66
CA ARG A 13 4.77 -4.17 7.14
C ARG A 13 4.67 -5.55 7.78
N LEU A 14 4.32 -5.61 9.06
CA LEU A 14 4.16 -6.88 9.79
C LEU A 14 3.02 -7.71 9.20
N GLY A 15 1.85 -7.12 8.97
CA GLY A 15 0.73 -7.82 8.35
C GLY A 15 1.04 -8.34 6.94
N ALA A 16 1.79 -7.57 6.14
CA ALA A 16 2.26 -8.03 4.84
C ALA A 16 3.23 -9.23 4.95
N LYS A 17 4.08 -9.25 5.98
CA LYS A 17 5.02 -10.34 6.23
C LYS A 17 4.30 -11.61 6.68
N GLU A 18 3.39 -11.49 7.64
CA GLU A 18 2.58 -12.62 8.15
C GLU A 18 1.70 -13.22 7.05
N ALA A 19 1.15 -12.38 6.16
CA ALA A 19 0.41 -12.84 4.99
C ALA A 19 1.28 -13.43 3.87
N ASN A 20 2.61 -13.48 4.06
CA ASN A 20 3.57 -13.93 3.07
C ASN A 20 3.36 -13.26 1.70
N LEU A 21 3.42 -11.92 1.68
CA LEU A 21 3.07 -11.09 0.53
C LEU A 21 3.68 -11.55 -0.80
N LYS A 22 4.90 -12.07 -0.77
CA LYS A 22 5.59 -12.56 -1.98
C LYS A 22 4.83 -13.73 -2.61
N ASN A 23 4.41 -14.69 -1.81
CA ASN A 23 3.71 -15.88 -2.31
C ASN A 23 2.29 -15.53 -2.77
N ILE A 24 1.53 -14.76 -1.98
CA ILE A 24 0.16 -14.38 -2.37
C ILE A 24 0.12 -13.50 -3.63
N LYS A 25 1.16 -12.68 -3.88
CA LYS A 25 1.32 -11.94 -5.15
C LYS A 25 1.49 -12.88 -6.34
N LEU A 26 2.31 -13.93 -6.19
CA LEU A 26 2.54 -14.91 -7.26
C LEU A 26 1.29 -15.72 -7.57
N GLU A 27 0.52 -16.10 -6.55
CA GLU A 27 -0.72 -16.86 -6.70
C GLU A 27 -1.87 -16.01 -7.25
N ASN A 28 -1.83 -14.68 -7.07
CA ASN A 28 -2.91 -13.78 -7.44
C ASN A 28 -2.41 -12.58 -8.27
N PRO A 29 -1.88 -12.82 -9.50
CA PRO A 29 -1.28 -11.76 -10.32
C PRO A 29 -2.28 -10.69 -10.78
N HIS A 30 -3.58 -10.97 -10.70
CA HIS A 30 -4.66 -10.06 -11.05
C HIS A 30 -5.04 -9.09 -9.92
N ILE A 31 -4.47 -9.26 -8.72
CA ILE A 31 -4.73 -8.42 -7.55
C ILE A 31 -3.55 -7.49 -7.33
N GLN A 32 -3.82 -6.19 -7.20
CA GLN A 32 -2.81 -5.22 -6.82
C GLN A 32 -2.59 -5.27 -5.32
N PHE A 33 -1.32 -5.33 -4.91
CA PHE A 33 -0.96 -5.41 -3.49
C PHE A 33 0.01 -4.31 -3.11
N HIS A 34 -0.38 -3.50 -2.12
CA HIS A 34 0.42 -2.40 -1.61
C HIS A 34 0.64 -2.52 -0.10
N VAL A 35 1.76 -1.96 0.37
CA VAL A 35 2.06 -1.83 1.80
C VAL A 35 2.15 -0.36 2.12
N THR A 36 1.39 0.11 3.10
CA THR A 36 1.41 1.48 3.58
C THR A 36 1.54 1.50 5.09
N ALA A 37 1.90 2.66 5.64
CA ALA A 37 1.79 2.85 7.08
C ALA A 37 0.30 2.85 7.51
N HIS A 38 0.05 2.55 8.78
CA HIS A 38 -1.32 2.46 9.30
C HIS A 38 -1.91 3.86 9.46
N PRO A 39 -3.15 4.15 9.02
CA PRO A 39 -3.76 5.48 9.18
C PRO A 39 -3.89 5.93 10.64
N ALA A 40 -3.95 5.00 11.60
CA ALA A 40 -3.95 5.34 13.01
C ALA A 40 -2.60 5.83 13.58
N SER A 41 -1.50 5.80 12.80
CA SER A 41 -0.23 6.35 13.27
C SER A 41 -0.07 7.83 12.91
N ALA A 42 0.85 8.50 13.60
CA ALA A 42 0.91 9.97 13.68
C ALA A 42 1.07 10.70 12.33
N TRP A 43 1.55 10.03 11.27
CA TRP A 43 1.72 10.61 9.94
C TRP A 43 0.41 10.96 9.24
N TRP A 44 -0.72 10.36 9.63
CA TRP A 44 -2.04 10.68 9.04
C TRP A 44 -2.52 12.07 9.45
N ASN A 45 -2.21 12.47 10.68
CA ASN A 45 -2.68 13.71 11.32
C ASN A 45 -1.58 14.79 11.41
N ARG A 46 -0.36 14.52 10.96
CA ARG A 46 0.76 15.47 11.01
C ARG A 46 1.37 15.67 9.62
N PRO A 47 1.91 16.86 9.31
CA PRO A 47 2.68 17.07 8.10
C PRO A 47 3.85 16.08 8.04
N SER A 48 3.76 15.09 7.14
CA SER A 48 4.81 14.11 6.93
C SER A 48 5.81 14.61 5.89
N LYS A 49 7.09 14.29 6.07
CA LYS A 49 8.12 14.54 5.05
C LYS A 49 7.74 13.83 3.75
N LYS A 50 7.89 14.53 2.62
CA LYS A 50 7.69 13.93 1.30
C LYS A 50 8.83 12.95 1.00
N SER A 51 8.51 11.80 0.44
CA SER A 51 9.48 10.88 -0.16
C SER A 51 9.15 10.76 -1.64
N GLY A 52 10.11 11.01 -2.53
CA GLY A 52 9.86 11.03 -3.98
C GLY A 52 8.82 12.09 -4.43
N GLY A 53 8.65 13.18 -3.66
CA GLY A 53 7.71 14.26 -3.97
C GLY A 53 6.28 14.08 -3.45
N VAL A 54 5.94 12.90 -2.90
CA VAL A 54 4.61 12.59 -2.34
C VAL A 54 4.68 12.27 -0.85
N THR A 55 3.62 12.58 -0.12
CA THR A 55 3.43 12.13 1.27
C THR A 55 2.85 10.73 1.31
N SER A 56 3.08 9.98 2.40
CA SER A 56 2.43 8.68 2.61
C SER A 56 0.90 8.76 2.55
N ARG A 57 0.32 9.92 2.94
CA ARG A 57 -1.12 10.19 2.83
C ARG A 57 -1.60 10.36 1.41
N GLN A 58 -0.86 11.12 0.61
CA GLN A 58 -1.17 11.25 -0.81
C GLN A 58 -1.09 9.90 -1.51
N SER A 59 -0.01 9.15 -1.28
CA SER A 59 0.16 7.81 -1.85
C SER A 59 -0.99 6.87 -1.44
N PHE A 60 -1.37 6.83 -0.17
CA PHE A 60 -2.50 6.02 0.29
C PHE A 60 -3.84 6.41 -0.35
N ILE A 61 -4.13 7.71 -0.45
CA ILE A 61 -5.37 8.21 -1.08
C ILE A 61 -5.38 7.92 -2.58
N GLU A 62 -4.25 8.06 -3.27
CA GLU A 62 -4.13 7.75 -4.70
C GLU A 62 -4.35 6.26 -4.99
N LEU A 63 -3.82 5.38 -4.12
CA LEU A 63 -4.09 3.94 -4.19
C LEU A 63 -5.58 3.63 -4.05
N LEU A 64 -6.26 4.26 -3.08
CA LEU A 64 -7.72 4.09 -2.91
C LEU A 64 -8.52 4.61 -4.09
N LYS A 65 -8.04 5.67 -4.77
CA LYS A 65 -8.66 6.22 -5.98
C LYS A 65 -8.39 5.37 -7.24
N GLY A 66 -7.57 4.33 -7.13
CA GLY A 66 -7.15 3.52 -8.28
C GLY A 66 -6.20 4.27 -9.24
N ASN A 67 -5.60 5.37 -8.80
CA ASN A 67 -4.74 6.21 -9.62
C ASN A 67 -3.27 5.80 -9.39
N THR A 68 -2.92 4.58 -9.76
CA THR A 68 -1.56 4.03 -9.62
C THR A 68 -0.66 4.58 -10.72
N ASN A 69 0.04 5.69 -10.46
CA ASN A 69 1.19 6.08 -11.26
C ASN A 69 2.33 5.07 -11.02
N ASN A 70 2.86 4.46 -12.08
CA ASN A 70 3.97 3.47 -12.10
C ASN A 70 5.30 3.92 -11.46
N LYS A 71 5.35 5.08 -10.80
CA LYS A 71 6.56 5.62 -10.14
C LYS A 71 6.70 5.18 -8.67
N ASN A 72 5.69 4.55 -8.07
CA ASN A 72 5.67 4.24 -6.63
C ASN A 72 6.38 2.93 -6.24
N GLU A 73 6.90 2.15 -7.20
CA GLU A 73 7.67 0.93 -6.90
C GLU A 73 9.03 1.22 -6.25
N SER A 74 9.55 2.45 -6.36
CA SER A 74 10.86 2.82 -5.81
C SER A 74 10.84 3.26 -4.33
N LEU A 75 9.67 3.34 -3.69
CA LEU A 75 9.56 3.79 -2.29
C LEU A 75 9.53 2.63 -1.27
N LEU A 76 9.73 1.39 -1.74
CA LEU A 76 9.74 0.18 -0.92
C LEU A 76 11.12 -0.50 -0.84
N GLY A 77 12.18 0.21 -1.25
CA GLY A 77 13.56 -0.09 -0.82
C GLY A 77 13.76 0.26 0.65
#